data_AF-A0A6I5CHV4-F1
#
_entry.id   AF-A0A6I5CHV4-F1
#
_cell.length_a   1.000
_cell.length_b   1.000
_cell.length_c   1.000
_cell.angle_alpha   90.00
_cell.angle_beta   90.00
_cell.angle_gamma   90.00
#
_symmetry.space_group_name_H-M   'P 1'
#
loop_
_entity.id
_entity.type
_entity.pdbx_description
1 polymer ?
#
loop_
_entity_poly.entity_id
_entity_poly.type
_entity_poly.pdbx_seq_one_letter_code
_entity_poly.pdbx_strand_id
1 'polypeptide(L)'
;AERAAGTLAERERLAREIHDTLAQGLSSIQLLLRAAQREVPAGSPAAAHIEQARGAAQDNLAEARRFVRALTPPDLEHGSLIGALERLCSRAAGPPAVRFSVSGSPAALPTPYEVALLRIAQSALGNTLRHARAARAEVTLSFMDTAVALDVV
;
A
#
# COMPACT_ATOMS: atom_id res chain seq x y z
N ALA A 1 -0.09 20.08 -21.83
CA ALA A 1 -0.96 19.77 -20.67
C ALA A 1 -1.87 18.57 -20.97
N GLU A 2 -2.67 18.60 -22.05
CA GLU A 2 -3.65 17.53 -22.37
C GLU A 2 -3.06 16.12 -22.58
N ARG A 3 -1.89 15.99 -23.23
CA ARG A 3 -1.22 14.68 -23.43
C ARG A 3 -0.75 14.00 -22.13
N ALA A 4 -0.36 14.79 -21.13
CA ALA A 4 0.07 14.28 -19.82
C ALA A 4 -1.13 13.80 -18.99
N ALA A 5 -2.25 14.55 -19.03
CA ALA A 5 -3.50 14.17 -18.37
C ALA A 5 -4.10 12.87 -18.94
N GLY A 6 -4.06 12.69 -20.27
CA GLY A 6 -4.51 11.44 -20.90
C GLY A 6 -3.67 10.21 -20.53
N THR A 7 -2.36 10.39 -20.35
CA THR A 7 -1.45 9.30 -19.92
C THR A 7 -1.68 8.91 -18.46
N LEU A 8 -2.03 9.88 -17.61
CA LEU A 8 -2.34 9.65 -16.20
C LEU A 8 -3.65 8.86 -16.03
N ALA A 9 -4.72 9.31 -16.69
CA ALA A 9 -6.02 8.65 -16.66
C ALA A 9 -5.96 7.20 -17.17
N GLU A 10 -5.15 6.95 -18.22
CA GLU A 10 -4.96 5.59 -18.74
C GLU A 10 -4.18 4.70 -17.77
N ARG A 11 -3.15 5.24 -17.08
CA ARG A 11 -2.43 4.50 -16.03
C ARG A 11 -3.34 4.13 -14.87
N GLU A 12 -4.24 5.02 -14.46
CA GLU A 12 -5.21 4.73 -13.41
C GLU A 12 -6.28 3.72 -13.83
N ARG A 13 -6.75 3.80 -15.07
CA ARG A 13 -7.68 2.81 -15.64
C ARG A 13 -7.04 1.42 -15.63
N LEU A 14 -5.79 1.32 -16.09
CA LEU A 14 -5.02 0.08 -16.08
C LEU A 14 -4.78 -0.43 -14.65
N ALA A 15 -4.46 0.45 -13.70
CA ALA A 15 -4.27 0.07 -12.31
C ALA A 15 -5.55 -0.54 -11.69
N ARG A 16 -6.72 0.04 -11.99
CA ARG A 16 -8.03 -0.49 -11.56
C ARG A 16 -8.36 -1.83 -12.21
N GLU A 17 -8.21 -1.94 -13.53
CA GLU A 17 -8.50 -3.18 -14.27
C GLU A 17 -7.62 -4.36 -13.83
N ILE A 18 -6.33 -4.08 -13.58
CA ILE A 18 -5.38 -5.04 -13.00
C ILE A 18 -5.79 -5.42 -11.57
N HIS A 19 -6.18 -4.46 -10.74
CA HIS A 19 -6.62 -4.74 -9.37
C HIS A 19 -7.87 -5.63 -9.35
N ASP A 20 -8.89 -5.27 -10.12
CA ASP A 20 -10.16 -5.98 -10.15
C ASP A 20 -9.99 -7.40 -10.70
N THR A 21 -9.16 -7.60 -11.72
CA THR A 21 -9.02 -8.93 -12.34
C THR A 21 -8.01 -9.82 -11.63
N LEU A 22 -6.78 -9.34 -11.44
CA LEU A 22 -5.67 -10.17 -10.95
C LEU A 22 -5.68 -10.31 -9.43
N ALA A 23 -5.93 -9.24 -8.68
CA ALA A 23 -5.90 -9.33 -7.22
C ALA A 23 -7.08 -10.13 -6.66
N GLN A 24 -8.28 -9.99 -7.26
CA GLN A 24 -9.44 -10.81 -6.90
C GLN A 24 -9.23 -12.28 -7.31
N GLY A 25 -8.76 -12.54 -8.53
CA GLY A 25 -8.48 -13.90 -9.00
C GLY A 25 -7.49 -14.65 -8.11
N LEU A 26 -6.37 -14.03 -7.77
CA LEU A 26 -5.35 -14.63 -6.89
C LEU A 26 -5.83 -14.82 -5.45
N SER A 27 -6.69 -13.92 -4.95
CA SER A 27 -7.33 -14.07 -3.64
C SER A 27 -8.30 -15.25 -3.61
N SER A 28 -9.08 -15.44 -4.69
CA SER A 28 -9.97 -16.59 -4.87
C SER A 28 -9.20 -17.90 -4.92
N ILE A 29 -8.10 -17.95 -5.70
CA ILE A 29 -7.20 -19.11 -5.76
C ILE A 29 -6.66 -19.46 -4.37
N GLN A 30 -6.23 -18.47 -3.58
CA GLN A 30 -5.78 -18.75 -2.20
C GLN A 30 -6.87 -19.33 -1.31
N LEU A 31 -8.13 -18.88 -1.45
CA LEU A 31 -9.24 -19.42 -0.68
C LEU A 31 -9.51 -20.88 -1.04
N LEU A 32 -9.53 -21.19 -2.34
CA LEU A 32 -9.71 -22.56 -2.85
C LEU A 32 -8.57 -23.48 -2.43
N LEU A 33 -7.32 -23.01 -2.48
CA LEU A 33 -6.16 -23.79 -2.04
C LEU A 33 -6.20 -24.07 -0.54
N ARG A 34 -6.65 -23.12 0.29
CA ARG A 34 -6.85 -23.37 1.73
C ARG A 34 -7.95 -24.38 2.00
N ALA A 35 -9.03 -24.36 1.22
CA ALA A 35 -10.09 -25.36 1.33
C ALA A 35 -9.56 -26.74 0.95
N ALA A 36 -8.88 -26.85 -0.20
CA ALA A 36 -8.27 -28.09 -0.66
C ALA A 36 -7.27 -28.66 0.37
N GLN A 37 -6.44 -27.81 0.99
CA GLN A 37 -5.47 -28.22 2.01
C GLN A 37 -6.12 -28.88 3.23
N ARG A 38 -7.37 -28.51 3.58
CA ARG A 38 -8.12 -29.11 4.70
C ARG A 38 -8.70 -30.47 4.36
N GLU A 39 -8.92 -30.75 3.09
CA GLU A 39 -9.51 -32.01 2.60
C GLU A 39 -8.45 -33.07 2.24
N VAL A 40 -7.18 -32.66 2.17
CA VAL A 40 -6.08 -33.57 1.81
C VAL A 40 -5.79 -34.56 2.95
N PRO A 41 -5.78 -35.88 2.67
CA PRO A 41 -5.41 -36.88 3.66
C PRO A 41 -3.97 -36.71 4.17
N ALA A 42 -3.76 -37.03 5.45
CA ALA A 42 -2.43 -37.02 6.05
C ALA A 42 -1.46 -37.93 5.28
N GLY A 43 -0.25 -37.44 5.00
CA GLY A 43 0.78 -38.17 4.25
C GLY A 43 0.62 -38.14 2.71
N SER A 44 -0.42 -37.47 2.19
CA SER A 44 -0.58 -37.32 0.75
C SER A 44 0.48 -36.38 0.16
N PRO A 45 1.14 -36.76 -0.95
CA PRO A 45 2.08 -35.87 -1.66
C PRO A 45 1.39 -34.61 -2.22
N ALA A 46 0.06 -34.63 -2.37
CA ALA A 46 -0.72 -33.46 -2.80
C ALA A 46 -0.62 -32.28 -1.83
N ALA A 47 -0.37 -32.53 -0.54
CA ALA A 47 -0.22 -31.48 0.46
C ALA A 47 0.95 -30.53 0.12
N ALA A 48 2.07 -31.08 -0.35
CA ALA A 48 3.23 -30.29 -0.75
C ALA A 48 2.94 -29.44 -2.00
N HIS A 49 2.25 -30.00 -3.00
CA HIS A 49 1.85 -29.26 -4.20
C HIS A 49 0.87 -28.12 -3.89
N ILE A 50 -0.09 -28.34 -2.99
CA ILE A 50 -1.03 -27.30 -2.58
C ILE A 50 -0.31 -26.17 -1.84
N GLU A 51 0.64 -26.50 -0.97
CA GLU A 51 1.42 -25.50 -0.26
C GLU A 51 2.29 -24.68 -1.23
N GLN A 52 2.92 -25.33 -2.22
CA GLN A 52 3.67 -24.65 -3.27
C GLN A 52 2.77 -23.73 -4.11
N ALA A 53 1.59 -24.20 -4.52
CA ALA A 53 0.63 -23.39 -5.26
C ALA A 53 0.14 -22.19 -4.43
N ARG A 54 -0.02 -22.37 -3.11
CA ARG A 54 -0.42 -21.32 -2.18
C ARG A 54 0.66 -20.25 -2.07
N GLY A 55 1.93 -20.65 -1.99
CA GLY A 55 3.09 -19.76 -2.05
C GLY A 55 3.13 -18.96 -3.35
N ALA A 56 3.04 -19.63 -4.50
CA ALA A 56 3.04 -18.96 -5.81
C ALA A 56 1.89 -17.95 -5.96
N ALA A 57 0.67 -18.28 -5.48
CA ALA A 57 -0.45 -17.36 -5.49
C ALA A 57 -0.27 -16.16 -4.54
N GLN A 58 0.45 -16.34 -3.42
CA GLN A 58 0.83 -15.27 -2.51
C GLN A 58 1.84 -14.32 -3.15
N ASP A 59 2.88 -14.86 -3.79
CA ASP A 59 3.92 -14.08 -4.43
C ASP A 59 3.38 -13.27 -5.62
N ASN A 60 2.58 -13.91 -6.47
CA ASN A 60 1.91 -13.24 -7.59
C ASN A 60 0.96 -12.14 -7.12
N LEU A 61 0.27 -12.32 -5.99
CA LEU A 61 -0.61 -11.29 -5.45
C LEU A 61 0.20 -10.10 -4.90
N ALA A 62 1.33 -10.38 -4.26
CA ALA A 62 2.24 -9.34 -3.80
C ALA A 62 2.82 -8.55 -4.99
N GLU A 63 3.13 -9.23 -6.09
CA GLU A 63 3.62 -8.63 -7.33
C GLU A 63 2.57 -7.80 -8.05
N ALA A 64 1.35 -8.32 -8.23
CA ALA A 64 0.23 -7.56 -8.79
C ALA A 64 -0.03 -6.29 -7.99
N ARG A 65 -0.01 -6.37 -6.64
CA ARG A 65 -0.12 -5.19 -5.78
C ARG A 65 1.06 -4.22 -5.94
N ARG A 66 2.28 -4.70 -6.20
CA ARG A 66 3.43 -3.83 -6.54
C ARG A 66 3.20 -3.10 -7.86
N PHE A 67 2.67 -3.76 -8.89
CA PHE A 67 2.37 -3.14 -10.18
C PHE A 67 1.23 -2.13 -10.10
N VAL A 68 0.11 -2.49 -9.44
CA VAL A 68 -1.00 -1.54 -9.20
C VAL A 68 -0.47 -0.32 -8.46
N ARG A 69 0.34 -0.53 -7.41
CA ARG A 69 1.02 0.59 -6.76
C ARG A 69 1.83 1.37 -7.78
N ALA A 70 2.76 0.78 -8.54
CA ALA A 70 3.56 1.52 -9.53
C ALA A 70 2.74 2.34 -10.54
N LEU A 71 1.54 1.88 -10.90
CA LEU A 71 0.65 2.51 -11.88
C LEU A 71 -0.29 3.56 -11.28
N THR A 72 -0.71 3.42 -10.02
CA THR A 72 -1.57 4.39 -9.35
C THR A 72 -0.74 5.55 -8.81
N PRO A 73 -0.90 6.78 -9.34
CA PRO A 73 -0.40 7.97 -8.66
C PRO A 73 -1.03 7.97 -7.26
N PRO A 74 -0.27 8.13 -6.17
CA PRO A 74 -0.91 8.35 -4.90
C PRO A 74 -1.68 9.68 -4.95
N ASP A 75 -2.67 9.80 -4.07
CA ASP A 75 -3.74 10.82 -4.04
C ASP A 75 -3.21 12.26 -3.75
N LEU A 76 -2.25 12.69 -4.57
CA LEU A 76 -1.69 14.04 -4.71
C LEU A 76 -2.51 14.87 -5.71
N GLU A 77 -3.48 14.26 -6.40
CA GLU A 77 -4.33 14.92 -7.41
C GLU A 77 -5.05 16.17 -6.89
N HIS A 78 -5.21 16.28 -5.56
CA HIS A 78 -5.94 17.37 -4.91
C HIS A 78 -5.10 18.13 -3.86
N GLY A 79 -3.76 18.01 -3.83
CA GLY A 79 -2.94 18.82 -2.91
C GLY A 79 -1.49 18.35 -2.70
N SER A 80 -0.78 19.04 -1.79
CA SER A 80 0.60 18.75 -1.42
C SER A 80 0.75 17.41 -0.68
N LEU A 81 1.98 16.87 -0.63
CA LEU A 81 2.34 15.71 0.21
C LEU A 81 1.82 15.86 1.65
N ILE A 82 1.96 17.06 2.23
CA ILE A 82 1.47 17.41 3.57
C ILE A 82 -0.03 17.14 3.66
N GLY A 83 -0.83 17.70 2.75
CA GLY A 83 -2.28 17.50 2.76
C GLY A 83 -2.67 16.04 2.55
N ALA A 84 -1.91 15.29 1.76
CA ALA A 84 -2.16 13.86 1.57
C ALA A 84 -1.85 13.03 2.84
N LEU A 85 -0.80 13.36 3.57
CA LEU A 85 -0.45 12.73 4.86
C LEU A 85 -1.47 13.11 5.96
N GLU A 86 -1.93 14.34 6.00
CA GLU A 86 -3.03 14.78 6.88
C GLU A 86 -4.30 13.94 6.65
N ARG A 87 -4.74 13.82 5.38
CA ARG A 87 -5.90 13.00 5.01
C ARG A 87 -5.71 11.52 5.36
N LEU A 88 -4.50 10.99 5.14
CA LEU A 88 -4.17 9.62 5.50
C LEU A 88 -4.36 9.38 7.00
N CYS A 89 -3.82 10.27 7.84
CA CYS A 89 -3.90 10.15 9.29
C CYS A 89 -5.33 10.39 9.81
N SER A 90 -6.08 11.33 9.21
CA SER A 90 -7.47 11.62 9.62
C SER A 90 -8.46 10.50 9.29
N ARG A 91 -8.16 9.67 8.27
CA ARG A 91 -9.00 8.52 7.90
C ARG A 91 -8.85 7.32 8.84
N ALA A 92 -7.81 7.28 9.67
CA ALA A 92 -7.65 6.25 10.68
C ALA A 92 -8.67 6.48 11.82
N ALA A 93 -9.87 5.94 11.67
CA ALA A 93 -10.91 5.99 12.68
C ALA A 93 -10.73 4.85 13.70
N GLY A 94 -10.70 5.19 14.99
CA GLY A 94 -10.54 4.23 16.10
C GLY A 94 -9.09 4.13 16.62
N PRO A 95 -8.84 3.30 17.64
CA PRO A 95 -7.51 3.13 18.22
C PRO A 95 -6.55 2.32 17.30
N PRO A 96 -5.24 2.65 17.28
CA PRO A 96 -4.61 3.78 17.97
C PRO A 96 -5.01 5.14 17.41
N ALA A 97 -5.09 6.15 18.28
CA ALA A 97 -5.24 7.53 17.84
C ALA A 97 -4.01 7.97 17.03
N VAL A 98 -4.22 8.40 15.79
CA VAL A 98 -3.15 8.81 14.88
C VAL A 98 -3.00 10.33 14.88
N ARG A 99 -1.77 10.82 15.01
CA ARG A 99 -1.43 12.25 14.86
C ARG A 99 -0.47 12.46 13.71
N PHE A 100 -0.61 13.61 13.06
CA PHE A 100 0.30 14.07 12.02
C PHE A 100 0.91 15.40 12.42
N SER A 101 2.22 15.56 12.19
CA SER A 101 2.92 16.83 12.37
C SER A 101 3.93 17.09 11.25
N VAL A 102 4.23 18.37 11.03
CA VAL A 102 5.28 18.82 10.10
C VAL A 102 6.30 19.60 10.90
N SER A 103 7.58 19.32 10.66
CA SER A 103 8.69 20.06 11.26
C SER A 103 9.59 20.68 10.17
N GLY A 104 10.15 21.85 10.48
CA GLY A 104 10.95 22.62 9.51
C GLY A 104 10.10 23.41 8.50
N SER A 105 10.77 24.00 7.52
CA SER A 105 10.14 24.79 6.46
C SER A 105 9.82 23.91 5.25
N PRO A 106 8.55 23.76 4.85
CA PRO A 106 8.18 22.96 3.69
C PRO A 106 8.92 23.41 2.43
N ALA A 107 9.52 22.44 1.74
CA ALA A 107 10.15 22.62 0.44
C ALA A 107 9.45 21.77 -0.61
N ALA A 108 9.41 22.26 -1.85
CA ALA A 108 8.89 21.49 -2.97
C ALA A 108 9.81 20.29 -3.23
N LEU A 109 9.21 19.10 -3.28
CA LEU A 109 9.93 17.88 -3.63
C LEU A 109 9.59 17.48 -5.06
N PRO A 110 10.55 16.91 -5.81
CA PRO A 110 10.21 16.25 -7.06
C PRO A 110 9.13 15.17 -6.81
N THR A 111 8.12 15.12 -7.66
CA THR A 111 6.95 14.23 -7.53
C THR A 111 7.31 12.79 -7.19
N PRO A 112 8.36 12.14 -7.77
CA PRO A 112 8.73 10.78 -7.38
C PRO A 112 9.01 10.59 -5.88
N TYR A 113 9.57 11.60 -5.21
CA TYR A 113 9.85 11.54 -3.76
C TYR A 113 8.59 11.74 -2.93
N GLU A 114 7.71 12.67 -3.31
CA GLU A 114 6.40 12.82 -2.65
C GLU A 114 5.60 11.52 -2.73
N VAL A 115 5.61 10.90 -3.91
CA VAL A 115 4.95 9.61 -4.15
C VAL A 115 5.53 8.51 -3.27
N ALA A 116 6.86 8.43 -3.16
CA ALA A 116 7.54 7.43 -2.35
C ALA A 116 7.22 7.60 -0.86
N LEU A 117 7.34 8.82 -0.33
CA LEU A 117 7.07 9.14 1.08
C LEU A 117 5.63 8.83 1.46
N LEU A 118 4.65 9.23 0.64
CA LEU A 118 3.25 8.96 0.91
C LEU A 118 2.95 7.44 0.95
N ARG A 119 3.58 6.65 0.08
CA ARG A 119 3.43 5.18 0.11
C ARG A 119 4.08 4.53 1.32
N ILE A 120 5.25 5.03 1.72
CA ILE A 120 5.93 4.57 2.93
C ILE A 120 5.03 4.82 4.14
N ALA A 121 4.46 6.04 4.26
CA ALA A 121 3.51 6.38 5.32
C ALA A 121 2.28 5.45 5.32
N GLN A 122 1.64 5.24 4.17
CA GLN A 122 0.47 4.35 4.03
C GLN A 122 0.78 2.92 4.50
N SER A 123 1.92 2.38 4.09
CA SER A 123 2.33 1.02 4.44
C SER A 123 2.69 0.91 5.93
N ALA A 124 3.50 1.83 6.44
CA ALA A 124 3.93 1.84 7.84
C ALA A 124 2.75 2.04 8.80
N LEU A 125 1.88 3.01 8.50
CA LEU A 125 0.67 3.24 9.30
C LEU A 125 -0.28 2.05 9.21
N GLY A 126 -0.51 1.49 8.01
CA GLY A 126 -1.35 0.30 7.83
C GLY A 126 -0.84 -0.92 8.60
N ASN A 127 0.49 -1.10 8.71
CA ASN A 127 1.08 -2.16 9.53
C ASN A 127 0.92 -1.87 11.03
N THR A 128 1.10 -0.62 11.44
CA THR A 128 0.93 -0.19 12.83
C THR A 128 -0.51 -0.44 13.31
N LEU A 129 -1.50 0.02 12.53
CA LEU A 129 -2.92 -0.17 12.84
C LEU A 129 -3.32 -1.65 12.94
N ARG A 130 -2.76 -2.51 12.09
CA ARG A 130 -3.11 -3.94 12.05
C ARG A 130 -2.37 -4.79 13.06
N HIS A 131 -1.13 -4.42 13.42
CA HIS A 131 -0.22 -5.36 14.07
C HIS A 131 0.45 -4.82 15.34
N ALA A 132 0.60 -3.50 15.52
CA ALA A 132 1.40 -2.97 16.62
C ALA A 132 0.71 -3.05 17.99
N ARG A 133 -0.62 -3.22 18.04
CA ARG A 133 -1.43 -3.11 19.27
C ARG A 133 -1.14 -1.80 20.05
N ALA A 134 -0.73 -0.76 19.35
CA ALA A 134 -0.41 0.52 19.93
C ALA A 134 -1.70 1.24 20.38
N ALA A 135 -1.58 2.08 21.40
CA ALA A 135 -2.67 2.98 21.81
C ALA A 135 -2.65 4.30 21.03
N ARG A 136 -1.50 4.68 20.48
CA ARG A 136 -1.26 5.90 19.71
C ARG A 136 -0.26 5.63 18.59
N ALA A 137 -0.36 6.39 17.51
CA ALA A 137 0.63 6.43 16.45
C ALA A 137 0.89 7.89 16.04
N GLU A 138 2.13 8.22 15.67
CA GLU A 138 2.52 9.56 15.25
C GLU A 138 3.27 9.49 13.93
N VAL A 139 2.88 10.36 12.99
CA VAL A 139 3.53 10.52 11.69
C VAL A 139 4.11 11.93 11.62
N THR A 140 5.42 12.03 11.39
CA THR A 140 6.10 13.32 11.30
C THR A 140 6.81 13.45 9.96
N LEU A 141 6.55 14.54 9.23
CA LEU A 141 7.30 14.92 8.04
C LEU A 141 8.25 16.07 8.38
N SER A 142 9.56 15.83 8.31
CA SER A 142 10.60 16.77 8.72
C SER A 142 11.38 17.27 7.51
N PHE A 143 11.40 18.59 7.30
CA PHE A 143 12.21 19.25 6.29
C PHE A 143 13.50 19.79 6.93
N MET A 144 14.63 19.25 6.50
CA MET A 144 15.98 19.63 6.93
C MET A 144 16.72 20.28 5.75
N ASP A 145 17.88 20.89 6.02
CA ASP A 145 18.64 21.66 5.02
C ASP A 145 18.97 20.86 3.74
N THR A 146 19.25 19.56 3.86
CA THR A 146 19.66 18.70 2.74
C THR A 146 18.83 17.43 2.60
N ALA A 147 17.80 17.25 3.43
CA ALA A 147 17.04 16.01 3.49
C ALA A 147 15.59 16.25 3.91
N VAL A 148 14.73 15.30 3.53
CA VAL A 148 13.39 15.17 4.08
C VAL A 148 13.27 13.80 4.74
N ALA A 149 12.79 13.79 5.98
CA ALA A 149 12.57 12.57 6.76
C ALA A 149 11.09 12.36 7.01
N LEU A 150 10.68 11.09 7.04
CA LEU A 150 9.34 10.66 7.41
C LEU A 150 9.48 9.64 8.53
N ASP A 151 8.94 9.98 9.70
CA ASP A 151 8.94 9.11 10.87
C ASP A 151 7.52 8.59 11.14
N VAL A 152 7.41 7.31 11.51
CA VAL A 152 6.16 6.67 11.95
C VAL A 152 6.45 5.91 13.22
N VAL A 153 5.84 6.35 14.33
CA VAL A 153 6.12 5.86 15.70
C VAL A 153 4.86 5.38 16.39
#